data_AF-A0AAV5XY46-F1
#
_entry.id   AF-A0AAV5XY46-F1
#
_cell.length_a   1.000
_cell.length_b   1.000
_cell.length_c   1.000
_cell.angle_alpha   90.00
_cell.angle_beta   90.00
_cell.angle_gamma   90.00
#
_symmetry.space_group_name_H-M   'P 1'
#
loop_
_entity.id
_entity.type
_entity.pdbx_description
1 polymer ?
#
loop_
_entity_poly.entity_id
_entity_poly.type
_entity_poly.pdbx_seq_one_letter_code
_entity_poly.pdbx_strand_id
1 'polypeptide(L)'
;MTSSSACAGGWDADVVLRRRRPVAAWCAWAVGLAVVTAAALSALLAWDPRVAAQIVSEDQTIEWLQVALLAGAAGFCLVAATRRPPALDILLVLMFAGMIELELDLDRRIFGVPVIDTRFLMSPAVPLGIRLLVILVLAGLAVAVLAYAWRRREDLWREARIMAREPWGRLLLAGGLLLGLVQLFESRLNALLPLPRYFLEESLELLAVLYCFVALAWRARHVKTGGPDAPGSRSRPGGVSG
;
A
#
# COMPACT_ATOMS: atom_id res chain seq x y z
N MET A 1 -1.05 20.65 62.05
CA MET A 1 -1.88 19.42 62.19
C MET A 1 -3.12 19.66 61.36
N THR A 2 -3.45 19.02 60.24
CA THR A 2 -3.15 17.69 59.69
C THR A 2 -3.26 17.72 58.16
N SER A 3 -2.67 16.70 57.54
CA SER A 3 -2.48 16.40 56.12
C SER A 3 -3.75 16.28 55.26
N SER A 4 -3.61 16.54 53.95
CA SER A 4 -4.17 15.70 52.87
C SER A 4 -3.44 16.09 51.56
N SER A 5 -2.32 15.47 51.21
CA SER A 5 -2.14 14.17 50.53
C SER A 5 -2.78 14.10 49.13
N ALA A 6 -1.93 14.32 48.14
CA ALA A 6 -1.77 13.53 46.92
C ALA A 6 -3.02 12.88 46.30
N CYS A 7 -3.51 13.50 45.22
CA CYS A 7 -4.14 12.80 44.10
C CYS A 7 -3.45 13.26 42.80
N ALA A 8 -2.18 12.87 42.64
CA ALA A 8 -1.43 13.03 41.41
C ALA A 8 -1.27 11.67 40.72
N GLY A 9 -1.67 11.58 39.45
CA GLY A 9 -0.91 10.83 38.45
C GLY A 9 -1.18 9.35 38.22
N GLY A 10 -2.33 8.79 38.62
CA GLY A 10 -2.61 7.35 38.43
C GLY A 10 -3.23 6.94 37.07
N TRP A 11 -3.69 7.89 36.25
CA TRP A 11 -4.59 7.57 35.11
C TRP A 11 -3.93 7.53 33.72
N ASP A 12 -2.66 7.89 33.56
CA ASP A 12 -2.10 8.11 32.22
C ASP A 12 -1.18 6.98 31.70
N ALA A 13 -0.49 6.22 32.56
CA ALA A 13 0.48 5.24 32.06
C ALA A 13 -0.20 3.98 31.47
N ASP A 14 -1.20 3.43 32.14
CA ASP A 14 -1.86 2.18 31.72
C ASP A 14 -2.74 2.35 30.47
N VAL A 15 -3.34 3.53 30.29
CA VAL A 15 -4.14 3.87 29.10
C VAL A 15 -3.23 4.07 27.87
N VAL A 16 -2.10 4.75 28.05
CA VAL A 16 -1.09 4.93 26.99
C VAL A 16 -0.43 3.59 26.62
N LEU A 17 -0.14 2.72 27.59
CA LEU A 17 0.42 1.39 27.34
C LEU A 17 -0.58 0.45 26.63
N ARG A 18 -1.87 0.48 26.99
CA ARG A 18 -2.91 -0.31 26.30
C ARG A 18 -3.13 0.13 24.85
N ARG A 19 -2.98 1.42 24.53
CA ARG A 19 -3.05 1.92 23.14
C ARG A 19 -1.80 1.64 22.31
N ARG A 20 -0.61 1.51 22.91
CA ARG A 20 0.66 1.23 22.19
C ARG A 20 0.92 -0.25 21.90
N ARG A 21 0.41 -1.17 22.73
CA ARG A 21 0.53 -2.63 22.52
C ARG A 21 -0.04 -3.14 21.18
N PRO A 22 -1.21 -2.70 20.68
CA PRO A 22 -1.71 -3.20 19.41
C PRO A 22 -0.79 -2.78 18.25
N VAL A 23 -0.30 -1.54 18.24
CA VAL A 23 0.61 -1.04 17.21
C VAL A 23 1.88 -1.88 17.10
N ALA A 24 2.57 -2.10 18.22
CA ALA A 24 3.82 -2.84 18.24
C ALA A 24 3.62 -4.29 17.80
N ALA A 25 2.51 -4.92 18.21
CA ALA A 25 2.15 -6.26 17.76
C ALA A 25 1.95 -6.33 16.24
N TRP A 26 1.29 -5.34 15.62
CA TRP A 26 1.06 -5.34 14.17
C TRP A 26 2.33 -5.09 13.36
N CYS A 27 3.20 -4.19 13.80
CA CYS A 27 4.52 -4.05 13.18
C CYS A 27 5.34 -5.34 13.33
N ALA A 28 5.30 -5.98 14.50
CA ALA A 28 5.94 -7.27 14.72
C ALA A 28 5.36 -8.38 13.84
N TRP A 29 4.03 -8.37 13.61
CA TRP A 29 3.36 -9.30 12.68
C TRP A 29 3.78 -9.04 11.24
N ALA A 30 3.83 -7.79 10.78
CA ALA A 30 4.28 -7.44 9.44
C ALA A 30 5.73 -7.90 9.20
N VAL A 31 6.63 -7.59 10.15
CA VAL A 31 8.02 -8.01 10.10
C VAL A 31 8.14 -9.53 10.20
N GLY A 32 7.40 -10.17 11.09
CA GLY A 32 7.40 -11.62 11.24
C GLY A 32 6.95 -12.32 9.96
N LEU A 33 5.88 -11.83 9.33
CA LEU A 33 5.40 -12.35 8.06
C LEU A 33 6.42 -12.13 6.94
N ALA A 34 7.04 -10.95 6.87
CA ALA A 34 8.12 -10.68 5.92
C ALA A 34 9.32 -11.62 6.11
N VAL A 35 9.75 -11.85 7.36
CA VAL A 35 10.85 -12.77 7.70
C VAL A 35 10.48 -14.21 7.33
N VAL A 36 9.26 -14.66 7.65
CA VAL A 36 8.79 -16.01 7.30
C VAL A 36 8.72 -16.19 5.80
N THR A 37 8.18 -15.22 5.06
CA THR A 37 8.13 -15.27 3.58
C THR A 37 9.53 -15.31 2.99
N ALA A 38 10.44 -14.43 3.43
CA ALA A 38 11.82 -14.41 2.95
C ALA A 38 12.56 -15.72 3.28
N ALA A 39 12.37 -16.25 4.49
CA ALA A 39 12.96 -17.53 4.91
C ALA A 39 12.40 -18.70 4.09
N ALA A 40 11.10 -18.73 3.83
CA ALA A 40 10.46 -19.77 3.02
C ALA A 40 10.98 -19.76 1.57
N LEU A 41 11.06 -18.57 0.95
CA LEU A 41 11.61 -18.43 -0.40
C LEU A 41 13.09 -18.80 -0.45
N SER A 42 13.88 -18.41 0.57
CA SER A 42 15.30 -18.76 0.67
C SER A 42 15.50 -20.27 0.88
N ALA A 43 14.66 -20.90 1.71
CA ALA A 43 14.69 -22.35 1.93
C ALA A 43 14.29 -23.11 0.66
N LEU A 44 13.27 -22.63 -0.07
CA LEU A 44 12.88 -23.20 -1.35
C LEU A 44 14.01 -23.07 -2.38
N LEU A 45 14.64 -21.92 -2.48
CA LEU A 45 15.81 -21.70 -3.33
C LEU A 45 16.96 -22.66 -2.99
N ALA A 46 17.23 -22.89 -1.71
CA ALA A 46 18.28 -23.79 -1.26
C ALA A 46 17.94 -25.28 -1.53
N TRP A 47 16.65 -25.64 -1.48
CA TRP A 47 16.18 -27.00 -1.69
C TRP A 47 16.08 -27.35 -3.18
N ASP A 48 15.44 -26.50 -3.98
CA ASP A 48 15.31 -26.66 -5.43
C ASP A 48 15.32 -25.29 -6.16
N PRO A 49 16.47 -24.88 -6.71
CA PRO A 49 16.59 -23.63 -7.44
C PRO A 49 15.72 -23.55 -8.69
N ARG A 50 15.35 -24.68 -9.29
CA ARG A 50 14.52 -24.71 -10.51
C ARG A 50 13.07 -24.42 -10.16
N VAL A 51 12.56 -25.02 -9.09
CA VAL A 51 11.22 -24.72 -8.58
C VAL A 51 11.17 -23.26 -8.10
N ALA A 52 12.21 -22.80 -7.39
CA ALA A 52 12.31 -21.40 -6.99
C ALA A 52 12.27 -20.45 -8.20
N ALA A 53 13.01 -20.76 -9.27
CA ALA A 53 12.97 -20.00 -10.52
C ALA A 53 11.60 -20.00 -11.20
N GLN A 54 10.89 -21.13 -11.14
CA GLN A 54 9.56 -21.26 -11.73
C GLN A 54 8.50 -20.48 -10.96
N ILE A 55 8.55 -20.44 -9.62
CA ILE A 55 7.49 -19.73 -8.87
C ILE A 55 7.63 -18.21 -8.96
N VAL A 56 8.84 -17.70 -9.23
CA VAL A 56 9.18 -16.27 -9.37
C VAL A 56 9.32 -15.83 -10.82
N SER A 57 9.01 -16.67 -11.82
CA SER A 57 9.03 -16.19 -13.20
C SER A 57 7.73 -15.48 -13.56
N GLU A 58 7.76 -14.68 -14.62
CA GLU A 58 6.58 -14.01 -15.20
C GLU A 58 5.37 -14.96 -15.33
N ASP A 59 4.19 -14.46 -14.98
CA ASP A 59 2.87 -15.10 -14.96
C ASP A 59 2.70 -16.24 -13.93
N GLN A 60 3.57 -16.33 -12.91
CA GLN A 60 3.57 -17.45 -11.96
C GLN A 60 3.05 -17.09 -10.57
N THR A 61 3.29 -17.99 -9.62
CA THR A 61 2.60 -18.02 -8.31
C THR A 61 2.82 -16.73 -7.52
N ILE A 62 4.02 -16.17 -7.55
CA ILE A 62 4.36 -14.97 -6.76
C ILE A 62 3.65 -13.73 -7.31
N GLU A 63 3.63 -13.56 -8.63
CA GLU A 63 2.89 -12.48 -9.30
C GLU A 63 1.39 -12.52 -8.95
N TRP A 64 0.75 -13.69 -9.07
CA TRP A 64 -0.67 -13.82 -8.69
C TRP A 64 -0.93 -13.51 -7.22
N LEU A 65 0.03 -13.83 -6.33
CA LEU A 65 -0.06 -13.49 -4.92
C LEU A 65 0.09 -11.98 -4.70
N GLN A 66 1.03 -11.32 -5.37
CA GLN A 66 1.18 -9.86 -5.36
C GLN A 66 -0.11 -9.19 -5.85
N VAL A 67 -0.67 -9.62 -6.98
CA VAL A 67 -1.94 -9.14 -7.55
C VAL A 67 -3.08 -9.29 -6.53
N ALA A 68 -3.20 -10.44 -5.88
CA ALA A 68 -4.23 -10.68 -4.88
C ALA A 68 -4.09 -9.75 -3.66
N LEU A 69 -2.86 -9.52 -3.20
CA LEU A 69 -2.57 -8.61 -2.09
C LEU A 69 -2.82 -7.15 -2.46
N LEU A 70 -2.41 -6.71 -3.67
CA LEU A 70 -2.69 -5.39 -4.21
C LEU A 70 -4.20 -5.16 -4.35
N ALA A 71 -4.94 -6.14 -4.87
CA ALA A 71 -6.39 -6.06 -5.00
C ALA A 71 -7.07 -5.97 -3.62
N GLY A 72 -6.60 -6.73 -2.64
CA GLY A 72 -7.05 -6.62 -1.25
C GLY A 72 -6.78 -5.24 -0.64
N ALA A 73 -5.59 -4.69 -0.85
CA ALA A 73 -5.19 -3.36 -0.43
C ALA A 73 -6.09 -2.27 -1.06
N ALA A 74 -6.30 -2.33 -2.37
CA ALA A 74 -7.21 -1.46 -3.11
C ALA A 74 -8.65 -1.59 -2.59
N GLY A 75 -9.10 -2.80 -2.28
CA GLY A 75 -10.42 -3.06 -1.68
C GLY A 75 -10.61 -2.36 -0.34
N PHE A 76 -9.59 -2.37 0.54
CA PHE A 76 -9.65 -1.61 1.80
C PHE A 76 -9.77 -0.11 1.56
N CYS A 77 -9.00 0.45 0.61
CA CYS A 77 -9.09 1.86 0.24
C CYS A 77 -10.44 2.22 -0.38
N LEU A 78 -11.00 1.37 -1.24
CA LEU A 78 -12.30 1.59 -1.88
C LEU A 78 -13.43 1.60 -0.84
N VAL A 79 -13.43 0.65 0.09
CA VAL A 79 -14.41 0.60 1.19
C VAL A 79 -14.28 1.82 2.11
N ALA A 80 -13.07 2.33 2.32
CA ALA A 80 -12.88 3.58 3.06
C ALA A 80 -13.40 4.79 2.27
N ALA A 81 -13.15 4.83 0.96
CA ALA A 81 -13.56 5.90 0.08
C ALA A 81 -15.10 6.05 -0.03
N THR A 82 -15.86 4.95 0.05
CA THR A 82 -17.33 5.00 0.02
C THR A 82 -17.96 5.60 1.28
N ARG A 83 -17.27 5.56 2.42
CA ARG A 83 -17.81 6.05 3.70
C ARG A 83 -17.62 7.54 3.87
N ARG A 84 -16.47 8.05 3.46
CA ARG A 84 -16.13 9.48 3.44
C ARG A 84 -14.86 9.61 2.61
N PRO A 85 -14.90 10.02 1.33
CA PRO A 85 -13.79 9.82 0.41
C PRO A 85 -12.54 10.63 0.83
N PRO A 86 -11.52 9.99 1.45
CA PRO A 86 -10.27 10.67 1.74
C PRO A 86 -9.53 10.78 0.42
N ALA A 87 -8.90 11.93 0.18
CA ALA A 87 -8.27 12.18 -1.12
C ALA A 87 -7.14 11.17 -1.39
N LEU A 88 -6.47 10.71 -0.33
CA LEU A 88 -5.40 9.71 -0.41
C LEU A 88 -5.92 8.33 -0.84
N ASP A 89 -7.10 7.90 -0.41
CA ASP A 89 -7.58 6.55 -0.71
C ASP A 89 -7.91 6.38 -2.19
N ILE A 90 -8.42 7.43 -2.84
CA ILE A 90 -8.64 7.42 -4.29
C ILE A 90 -7.30 7.29 -5.02
N LEU A 91 -6.27 8.05 -4.60
CA LEU A 91 -4.94 7.95 -5.20
C LEU A 91 -4.30 6.57 -4.96
N LEU A 92 -4.46 5.99 -3.78
CA LEU A 92 -3.97 4.64 -3.47
C LEU A 92 -4.68 3.57 -4.31
N VAL A 93 -6.01 3.68 -4.51
CA VAL A 93 -6.74 2.77 -5.41
C VAL A 93 -6.19 2.86 -6.83
N LEU A 94 -6.00 4.08 -7.35
CA LEU A 94 -5.45 4.27 -8.70
C LEU A 94 -4.02 3.74 -8.82
N MET A 95 -3.20 3.97 -7.80
CA MET A 95 -1.84 3.44 -7.72
C MET A 95 -1.86 1.91 -7.75
N PHE A 96 -2.61 1.25 -6.87
CA PHE A 96 -2.67 -0.22 -6.84
C PHE A 96 -3.31 -0.81 -8.11
N ALA A 97 -4.27 -0.13 -8.73
CA ALA A 97 -4.83 -0.55 -10.00
C ALA A 97 -3.77 -0.51 -11.12
N GLY A 98 -2.96 0.55 -11.17
CA GLY A 98 -1.83 0.62 -12.09
C GLY A 98 -0.78 -0.46 -11.82
N MET A 99 -0.49 -0.77 -10.55
CA MET A 99 0.43 -1.85 -10.21
C MET A 99 -0.11 -3.21 -10.62
N ILE A 100 -1.39 -3.51 -10.37
CA ILE A 100 -2.02 -4.76 -10.83
C ILE A 100 -1.95 -4.91 -12.36
N GLU A 101 -2.11 -3.79 -13.07
CA GLU A 101 -2.00 -3.78 -14.53
C GLU A 101 -0.57 -4.10 -15.01
N LEU A 102 0.44 -3.51 -14.36
CA LEU A 102 1.85 -3.79 -14.60
C LEU A 102 2.19 -5.26 -14.31
N GLU A 103 1.76 -5.81 -13.17
CA GLU A 103 2.01 -7.21 -12.82
C GLU A 103 1.41 -8.15 -13.85
N LEU A 104 0.17 -7.90 -14.29
CA LEU A 104 -0.53 -8.79 -15.22
C LEU A 104 -0.13 -8.61 -16.69
N ASP A 105 0.79 -7.69 -17.00
CA ASP A 105 1.22 -7.31 -18.36
C ASP A 105 0.01 -7.16 -19.33
N LEU A 106 -1.06 -6.51 -18.84
CA LEU A 106 -2.37 -6.53 -19.51
C LEU A 106 -2.29 -5.86 -20.89
N ASP A 107 -1.52 -4.79 -21.00
CA ASP A 107 -1.32 -4.07 -22.23
C ASP A 107 -0.66 -4.95 -23.31
N ARG A 108 0.37 -5.72 -22.97
CA ARG A 108 0.98 -6.69 -23.87
C ARG A 108 0.03 -7.82 -24.21
N ARG A 109 -0.79 -8.30 -23.27
CA ARG A 109 -1.80 -9.34 -23.55
C ARG A 109 -2.89 -8.85 -24.50
N ILE A 110 -3.26 -7.57 -24.43
CA ILE A 110 -4.31 -6.96 -25.28
C ILE A 110 -3.76 -6.55 -26.64
N PHE A 111 -2.57 -5.93 -26.68
CA PHE A 111 -2.01 -5.29 -27.88
C PHE A 111 -0.83 -6.06 -28.50
N GLY A 112 -0.35 -7.12 -27.86
CA GLY A 112 0.82 -7.90 -28.27
C GLY A 112 2.17 -7.23 -27.97
N VAL A 113 2.16 -5.99 -27.48
CA VAL A 113 3.35 -5.19 -27.13
C VAL A 113 3.04 -4.28 -25.95
N PRO A 114 4.02 -3.97 -25.08
CA PRO A 114 3.83 -3.04 -23.97
C PRO A 114 3.55 -1.62 -24.51
N VAL A 115 2.52 -0.97 -23.98
CA VAL A 115 2.06 0.37 -24.37
C VAL A 115 3.07 1.45 -23.97
N ILE A 116 3.82 1.22 -22.89
CA ILE A 116 4.87 2.15 -22.41
C ILE A 116 6.11 2.10 -23.33
N ASP A 117 6.29 1.02 -24.10
CA ASP A 117 7.38 0.94 -25.07
C ASP A 117 7.06 1.82 -26.29
N THR A 118 8.04 2.63 -26.70
CA THR A 118 8.05 3.34 -27.98
C THR A 118 7.68 2.45 -29.17
N ARG A 119 7.93 1.14 -29.10
CA ARG A 119 7.51 0.16 -30.10
C ARG A 119 6.00 0.06 -30.27
N PHE A 120 5.19 0.30 -29.23
CA PHE A 120 3.74 0.35 -29.37
C PHE A 120 3.30 1.41 -30.38
N LEU A 121 3.92 2.60 -30.33
CA LEU A 121 3.62 3.69 -31.26
C LEU A 121 4.03 3.37 -32.70
N MET A 122 5.03 2.51 -32.89
CA MET A 122 5.54 2.11 -34.19
C MET A 122 4.97 0.78 -34.69
N SER A 123 4.17 0.09 -33.86
CA SER A 123 3.68 -1.25 -34.16
C SER A 123 2.70 -1.23 -35.34
N PRO A 124 2.98 -1.96 -36.43
CA PRO A 124 2.04 -2.11 -37.54
C PRO A 124 0.85 -3.00 -37.15
N ALA A 125 0.96 -3.79 -36.08
CA ALA A 125 -0.10 -4.67 -35.60
C ALA A 125 -1.26 -3.91 -34.93
N VAL A 126 -1.01 -2.68 -34.44
CA VAL A 126 -2.03 -1.85 -33.79
C VAL A 126 -2.44 -0.70 -34.73
N PRO A 127 -3.73 -0.59 -35.10
CA PRO A 127 -4.23 0.52 -35.90
C PRO A 127 -3.88 1.88 -35.29
N LEU A 128 -3.54 2.87 -36.12
CA LEU A 128 -3.15 4.21 -35.66
C LEU A 128 -4.23 4.85 -34.77
N GLY A 129 -5.51 4.69 -35.12
CA GLY A 129 -6.61 5.21 -34.32
C GLY A 129 -6.65 4.63 -32.89
N ILE A 130 -6.33 3.34 -32.72
CA ILE A 130 -6.26 2.69 -31.41
C ILE A 130 -5.04 3.21 -30.63
N ARG A 131 -3.88 3.34 -31.28
CA ARG A 131 -2.68 3.93 -30.65
C ARG A 131 -2.96 5.33 -30.12
N LEU A 132 -3.54 6.20 -30.94
CA LEU A 132 -3.89 7.56 -30.56
C LEU A 132 -4.93 7.59 -29.43
N LEU A 133 -5.93 6.70 -29.47
CA LEU A 133 -6.92 6.58 -28.40
C LEU A 133 -6.27 6.17 -27.07
N VAL A 134 -5.38 5.17 -27.07
CA VAL A 134 -4.66 4.72 -25.88
C VAL A 134 -3.80 5.85 -25.30
N ILE A 135 -3.03 6.56 -26.13
CA ILE A 135 -2.25 7.73 -25.70
C ILE A 135 -3.16 8.80 -25.08
N LEU A 136 -4.29 9.10 -25.73
CA LEU A 136 -5.24 10.11 -25.25
C LEU A 136 -5.83 9.70 -23.89
N VAL A 137 -6.16 8.42 -23.72
CA VAL A 137 -6.68 7.89 -22.45
C VAL A 137 -5.62 7.96 -21.36
N LEU A 138 -4.38 7.53 -21.62
CA LEU A 138 -3.30 7.57 -20.63
C LEU A 138 -2.93 9.01 -20.26
N ALA A 139 -2.77 9.90 -21.24
CA ALA A 139 -2.50 11.31 -21.01
C ALA A 139 -3.67 11.98 -20.26
N GLY A 140 -4.91 11.69 -20.65
CA GLY A 140 -6.12 12.18 -19.99
C GLY A 140 -6.21 11.72 -18.54
N LEU A 141 -5.92 10.44 -18.28
CA LEU A 141 -5.88 9.87 -16.93
C LEU A 141 -4.79 10.54 -16.09
N ALA A 142 -3.58 10.68 -16.62
CA ALA A 142 -2.48 11.35 -15.93
C ALA A 142 -2.84 12.80 -15.57
N VAL A 143 -3.39 13.55 -16.52
CA VAL A 143 -3.86 14.93 -16.29
C VAL A 143 -4.98 14.96 -15.25
N ALA A 144 -5.93 14.02 -15.30
CA ALA A 144 -7.02 13.95 -14.32
C ALA A 144 -6.50 13.66 -12.90
N VAL A 145 -5.55 12.73 -12.75
CA VAL A 145 -4.90 12.42 -11.47
C VAL A 145 -4.15 13.63 -10.93
N LEU A 146 -3.36 14.31 -11.76
CA LEU A 146 -2.61 15.51 -11.37
C LEU A 146 -3.55 16.65 -10.99
N ALA A 147 -4.60 16.91 -11.77
CA ALA A 147 -5.60 17.93 -11.47
C ALA A 147 -6.36 17.63 -10.17
N TYR A 148 -6.71 16.36 -9.95
CA TYR A 148 -7.33 15.89 -8.71
C TYR A 148 -6.40 16.13 -7.51
N ALA A 149 -5.14 15.69 -7.60
CA ALA A 149 -4.15 15.85 -6.55
C ALA A 149 -3.88 17.33 -6.25
N TRP A 150 -3.79 18.16 -7.29
CA TRP A 150 -3.61 19.60 -7.14
C TRP A 150 -4.80 20.26 -6.44
N ARG A 151 -6.04 19.94 -6.86
CA ARG A 151 -7.26 20.46 -6.25
C ARG A 151 -7.44 20.03 -4.80
N ARG A 152 -6.90 18.85 -4.44
CA ARG A 152 -6.97 18.27 -3.09
C ARG A 152 -5.67 18.42 -2.29
N ARG A 153 -4.73 19.27 -2.73
CA ARG A 153 -3.39 19.35 -2.14
C ARG A 153 -3.39 19.54 -0.62
N GLU A 154 -4.28 20.38 -0.08
CA GLU A 154 -4.31 20.66 1.37
C GLU A 154 -4.78 19.46 2.18
N ASP A 155 -5.80 18.76 1.67
CA ASP A 155 -6.29 17.51 2.26
C ASP A 155 -5.22 16.42 2.18
N LEU A 156 -4.59 16.27 1.02
CA LEU A 156 -3.48 15.33 0.82
C LEU A 156 -2.29 15.63 1.72
N TRP A 157 -1.90 16.89 1.89
CA TRP A 157 -0.83 17.28 2.82
C TRP A 157 -1.19 17.01 4.29
N ARG A 158 -2.47 17.11 4.65
CA ARG A 158 -2.95 16.75 5.99
C ARG A 158 -2.91 15.23 6.17
N GLU A 159 -3.45 14.48 5.22
CA GLU A 159 -3.50 13.02 5.23
C GLU A 159 -2.10 12.40 5.20
N ALA A 160 -1.19 12.94 4.38
CA ALA A 160 0.21 12.51 4.34
C ALA A 160 0.93 12.74 5.68
N ARG A 161 0.68 13.87 6.36
CA ARG A 161 1.23 14.12 7.70
C ARG A 161 0.66 13.16 8.75
N ILE A 162 -0.62 12.81 8.64
CA ILE A 162 -1.24 11.80 9.51
C ILE A 162 -0.59 10.44 9.23
N MET A 163 -0.52 10.04 7.96
CA MET A 163 0.11 8.80 7.50
C MET A 163 1.54 8.67 8.04
N ALA A 164 2.37 9.72 7.92
CA ALA A 164 3.76 9.70 8.39
C ALA A 164 3.88 9.52 9.92
N ARG A 165 2.88 9.96 10.69
CA ARG A 165 2.86 9.84 12.16
C ARG A 165 2.24 8.52 12.62
N GLU A 166 1.30 8.00 11.85
CA GLU A 166 0.60 6.77 12.16
C GLU A 166 1.44 5.52 11.83
N PRO A 167 1.36 4.47 12.64
CA PRO A 167 2.11 3.23 12.40
C PRO A 167 1.78 2.55 11.07
N TRP A 168 0.50 2.47 10.68
CA TRP A 168 0.15 1.93 9.36
C TRP A 168 0.76 2.74 8.24
N GLY A 169 0.78 4.06 8.37
CA GLY A 169 1.25 4.91 7.29
C GLY A 169 2.77 4.81 7.13
N ARG A 170 3.52 4.60 8.21
CA ARG A 170 4.94 4.26 8.14
C ARG A 170 5.20 2.90 7.47
N LEU A 171 4.36 1.89 7.74
CA LEU A 171 4.45 0.59 7.05
C LEU A 171 4.13 0.73 5.56
N LEU A 172 3.09 1.48 5.21
CA LEU A 172 2.72 1.76 3.82
C LEU A 172 3.83 2.51 3.08
N LEU A 173 4.42 3.52 3.72
CA LEU A 173 5.57 4.26 3.17
C LEU A 173 6.79 3.36 2.98
N ALA A 174 7.07 2.46 3.92
CA ALA A 174 8.17 1.51 3.78
C ALA A 174 7.95 0.54 2.62
N GLY A 175 6.73 0.00 2.48
CA GLY A 175 6.35 -0.84 1.34
C GLY A 175 6.46 -0.09 0.01
N GLY A 176 5.86 1.10 -0.08
CA GLY A 176 5.93 1.93 -1.29
C GLY A 176 7.36 2.35 -1.66
N LEU A 177 8.20 2.68 -0.68
CA LEU A 177 9.61 2.98 -0.93
C LEU A 177 10.36 1.75 -1.42
N LEU A 178 10.13 0.59 -0.81
CA LEU A 178 10.77 -0.65 -1.24
C LEU A 178 10.38 -1.00 -2.68
N LEU A 179 9.09 -0.91 -3.02
CA LEU A 179 8.59 -1.10 -4.39
C LEU A 179 9.27 -0.14 -5.37
N GLY A 180 9.29 1.15 -5.06
CA GLY A 180 9.96 2.14 -5.90
C GLY A 180 11.45 1.86 -6.08
N LEU A 181 12.14 1.35 -5.05
CA LEU A 181 13.54 0.96 -5.14
C LEU A 181 13.73 -0.28 -6.02
N VAL A 182 12.88 -1.30 -5.90
CA VAL A 182 12.98 -2.49 -6.77
C VAL A 182 12.83 -2.10 -8.24
N GLN A 183 11.80 -1.31 -8.55
CA GLN A 183 11.51 -0.82 -9.88
C GLN A 183 12.66 0.04 -10.47
N LEU A 184 13.31 0.87 -9.64
CA LEU A 184 14.47 1.67 -10.09
C LEU A 184 15.74 0.85 -10.32
N PHE A 185 15.86 -0.32 -9.67
CA PHE A 185 17.07 -1.13 -9.67
C PHE A 185 16.90 -2.50 -10.33
N GLU A 186 15.76 -2.79 -10.95
CA GLU A 186 15.39 -4.06 -11.58
C GLU A 186 16.57 -4.69 -12.37
N SER A 187 17.11 -3.94 -13.33
CA SER A 187 18.22 -4.42 -14.17
C SER A 187 19.50 -4.71 -13.39
N ARG A 188 19.72 -4.04 -12.25
CA ARG A 188 20.90 -4.26 -11.39
C ARG A 188 20.68 -5.41 -10.41
N LEU A 189 19.47 -5.57 -9.88
CA LEU A 189 19.13 -6.66 -8.94
C LEU A 189 19.34 -8.01 -9.61
N ASN A 190 18.91 -8.14 -10.86
CA ASN A 190 19.10 -9.34 -11.67
C ASN A 190 20.58 -9.64 -12.01
N ALA A 191 21.48 -8.66 -11.88
CA ALA A 191 22.90 -8.80 -12.16
C ALA A 191 23.78 -8.98 -10.91
N LEU A 192 23.27 -8.67 -9.71
CA LEU A 192 24.08 -8.51 -8.51
C LEU A 192 24.50 -9.84 -7.86
N LEU A 193 23.66 -10.87 -7.96
CA LEU A 193 23.85 -12.15 -7.28
C LEU A 193 23.60 -13.30 -8.27
N PRO A 194 24.28 -14.46 -8.10
CA PRO A 194 24.06 -15.66 -8.92
C PRO A 194 22.77 -16.39 -8.51
N LEU A 195 21.66 -15.65 -8.46
CA LEU A 195 20.31 -16.13 -8.16
C LEU A 195 19.56 -16.40 -9.47
N PRO A 196 18.48 -17.20 -9.43
CA PRO A 196 17.57 -17.27 -10.55
C PRO A 196 17.09 -15.87 -10.97
N ARG A 197 16.93 -15.67 -12.28
CA ARG A 197 16.40 -14.44 -12.84
C ARG A 197 15.05 -14.11 -12.19
N TYR A 198 14.82 -12.85 -11.85
CA TYR A 198 13.63 -12.33 -11.15
C TYR A 198 13.51 -12.71 -9.67
N PHE A 199 14.26 -13.69 -9.15
CA PHE A 199 14.06 -14.15 -7.76
C PHE A 199 14.17 -13.03 -6.72
N LEU A 200 15.20 -12.19 -6.82
CA LEU A 200 15.41 -11.10 -5.86
C LEU A 200 14.38 -9.98 -6.02
N GLU A 201 14.06 -9.64 -7.27
CA GLU A 201 13.07 -8.64 -7.64
C GLU A 201 11.69 -9.02 -7.09
N GLU A 202 11.18 -10.16 -7.49
CA GLU A 202 9.88 -10.71 -7.11
C GLU A 202 9.74 -10.94 -5.61
N SER A 203 10.81 -11.39 -4.97
CA SER A 203 10.81 -11.53 -3.51
C SER A 203 10.65 -10.18 -2.82
N LEU A 204 11.37 -9.15 -3.28
CA LEU A 204 11.32 -7.82 -2.68
C LEU A 204 10.00 -7.11 -2.97
N GLU A 205 9.43 -7.29 -4.17
CA GLU A 205 8.12 -6.76 -4.52
C GLU A 205 7.01 -7.43 -3.71
N LEU A 206 7.03 -8.75 -3.57
CA LEU A 206 6.10 -9.46 -2.70
C LEU A 206 6.18 -8.93 -1.26
N LEU A 207 7.38 -8.70 -0.71
CA LEU A 207 7.53 -8.12 0.62
C LEU A 207 6.98 -6.70 0.70
N ALA A 208 7.22 -5.87 -0.31
CA ALA A 208 6.73 -4.51 -0.37
C ALA A 208 5.19 -4.45 -0.44
N VAL A 209 4.59 -5.25 -1.31
CA VAL A 209 3.13 -5.40 -1.44
C VAL A 209 2.53 -5.93 -0.14
N LEU A 210 3.18 -6.88 0.52
CA LEU A 210 2.78 -7.39 1.83
C LEU A 210 2.73 -6.28 2.88
N TYR A 211 3.75 -5.41 2.95
CA TYR A 211 3.74 -4.25 3.84
C TYR A 211 2.55 -3.32 3.56
N CYS A 212 2.29 -3.02 2.29
CA CYS A 212 1.15 -2.20 1.86
C CYS A 212 -0.19 -2.82 2.30
N PHE A 213 -0.36 -4.13 2.06
CA PHE A 213 -1.57 -4.86 2.44
C PHE A 213 -1.78 -4.86 3.95
N VAL A 214 -0.76 -5.22 4.74
CA VAL A 214 -0.85 -5.28 6.20
C VAL A 214 -1.15 -3.88 6.78
N ALA A 215 -0.52 -2.83 6.24
CA ALA A 215 -0.79 -1.46 6.65
C ALA A 215 -2.27 -1.07 6.47
N LEU A 216 -2.84 -1.37 5.30
CA LEU A 216 -4.22 -1.00 4.98
C LEU A 216 -5.25 -1.89 5.67
N ALA A 217 -4.96 -3.18 5.84
CA ALA A 217 -5.76 -4.08 6.67
C ALA A 217 -5.81 -3.59 8.13
N TRP A 218 -4.69 -3.10 8.68
CA TRP A 218 -4.64 -2.51 10.01
C TRP A 218 -5.53 -1.28 10.12
N ARG A 219 -5.36 -0.33 9.20
CA ARG A 219 -6.16 0.89 9.14
C ARG A 219 -7.65 0.57 9.06
N ALA A 220 -8.05 -0.37 8.20
CA ALA A 220 -9.44 -0.75 8.03
C ALA A 220 -10.08 -1.33 9.32
N ARG A 221 -9.30 -2.03 10.16
CA ARG A 221 -9.78 -2.57 11.44
C ARG A 221 -9.93 -1.49 12.52
N HIS A 222 -9.04 -0.50 12.54
CA HIS A 222 -9.00 0.51 13.61
C HIS A 222 -9.82 1.77 13.30
N VAL A 223 -10.15 2.02 12.03
CA VAL A 223 -11.12 3.07 11.66
C VAL A 223 -12.55 2.64 12.02
N LYS A 224 -12.86 1.34 12.04
CA LYS A 224 -14.18 0.81 12.43
C LYS A 224 -14.50 0.98 13.93
N THR A 225 -13.50 1.15 14.79
CA THR A 225 -13.71 1.33 16.24
C THR A 225 -13.87 2.79 16.67
N GLY A 226 -13.71 3.74 15.75
CA GLY A 226 -13.93 5.18 15.97
C GLY A 226 -15.25 5.68 15.37
N GLY A 227 -16.36 4.97 15.63
CA GLY A 227 -17.69 5.40 15.20
C GLY A 227 -18.04 6.80 15.71
N PRO A 228 -19.01 7.49 15.06
CA PRO A 228 -19.42 8.87 15.39
C PRO A 228 -19.93 9.08 16.83
N ASP A 229 -20.05 8.02 17.63
CA ASP A 229 -20.53 8.03 19.01
C ASP A 229 -19.42 7.75 20.04
N ALA A 230 -18.23 8.32 19.88
CA ALA A 230 -17.31 8.44 21.03
C ALA A 230 -17.96 9.41 22.03
N PRO A 231 -18.42 8.94 23.22
CA PRO A 231 -19.30 9.69 24.10
C PRO A 231 -18.51 10.76 24.86
N GLY A 232 -18.22 11.86 24.19
CA GLY A 232 -18.03 13.17 24.80
C GLY A 232 -19.40 13.82 24.89
N SER A 233 -20.13 13.48 25.95
CA SER A 233 -21.39 14.12 26.36
C SER A 233 -21.19 15.63 26.53
N ARG A 234 -21.29 16.36 25.42
CA ARG A 234 -21.65 17.77 25.42
C ARG A 234 -23.11 17.88 25.79
N SER A 235 -23.37 17.80 27.09
CA SER A 235 -24.52 18.44 27.71
C SER A 235 -24.01 19.30 28.85
N ARG A 236 -23.50 20.48 28.49
CA ARG A 236 -23.69 21.66 29.34
C ARG A 236 -25.04 22.23 28.92
N PRO A 237 -26.12 22.06 29.69
CA PRO A 237 -27.20 23.02 29.62
C PRO A 237 -26.62 24.32 30.19
N GLY A 238 -26.57 25.35 29.36
CA GLY A 238 -26.46 26.71 29.86
C GLY A 238 -27.69 26.99 30.71
N GLY A 239 -27.52 26.97 32.03
CA GLY A 239 -28.41 27.66 32.94
C GLY A 239 -27.89 29.08 33.09
N VAL A 240 -28.36 29.98 32.24
CA VAL A 240 -28.31 31.42 32.48
C VAL A 240 -29.73 31.88 32.78
N SER A 241 -29.81 32.75 33.79
CA SER A 241 -30.88 33.68 34.18
C SER A 241 -32.12 33.16 34.90
N GLY A 242 -32.34 33.75 36.08
CA GLY A 242 -33.48 33.65 36.98
C GLY A 242 -33.07 34.01 38.39
#